data_AF-A0A837IFD7-F1
#
_entry.id   AF-A0A837IFD7-F1
#
_cell.length_a   1.000
_cell.length_b   1.000
_cell.length_c   1.000
_cell.angle_alpha   90.00
_cell.angle_beta   90.00
_cell.angle_gamma   90.00
#
_symmetry.space_group_name_H-M   'P 1'
#
loop_
_entity.id
_entity.type
_entity.pdbx_description
1 polymer ?
#
loop_
_entity_poly.entity_id
_entity_poly.type
_entity_poly.pdbx_seq_one_letter_code
_entity_poly.pdbx_strand_id
1 'polypeptide(L)'
;MNELYPVAKLGDEVLVVNKDDIPFIGKERAIDVKCINVDLKHKEIDPITELEKHLKFNPWEETDEEQRTSILQSLASTFSDQEILEKIIEPLAESLIEPKE
;
A
#
# COMPACT_ATOMS: atom_id res chain seq x y z
N MET A 1 -7.33 -12.01 7.56
CA MET A 1 -7.20 -10.63 8.04
C MET A 1 -6.53 -9.88 6.90
N ASN A 2 -7.11 -8.78 6.42
CA ASN A 2 -6.43 -7.94 5.43
C ASN A 2 -5.27 -7.26 6.15
N GLU A 3 -4.08 -7.81 6.01
CA GLU A 3 -2.87 -7.26 6.58
C GLU A 3 -2.26 -6.26 5.59
N LEU A 4 -1.80 -5.11 6.07
CA LEU A 4 -1.11 -4.15 5.22
C LEU A 4 0.33 -4.58 5.00
N TYR A 5 0.83 -4.29 3.80
CA TYR A 5 2.21 -4.53 3.44
C TYR A 5 2.83 -3.32 2.75
N PRO A 6 3.81 -2.65 3.39
CA PRO A 6 4.61 -1.62 2.74
C PRO A 6 5.47 -2.25 1.66
N VAL A 7 5.34 -1.79 0.42
CA VAL A 7 6.10 -2.33 -0.74
C VAL A 7 7.23 -1.42 -1.18
N ALA A 8 7.06 -0.11 -1.00
CA ALA A 8 8.07 0.87 -1.35
C ALA A 8 7.91 2.15 -0.54
N LYS A 9 8.97 2.96 -0.50
CA LYS A 9 8.97 4.27 0.17
C LYS A 9 9.63 5.35 -0.70
N LEU A 10 9.27 6.60 -0.46
CA LEU A 10 9.86 7.79 -1.08
C LEU A 10 9.95 8.88 -0.03
N GLY A 11 11.11 9.01 0.61
CA GLY A 11 11.25 9.90 1.75
C GLY A 11 10.33 9.50 2.91
N ASP A 12 9.36 10.35 3.25
CA ASP A 12 8.35 10.13 4.29
C ASP A 12 7.05 9.50 3.76
N GLU A 13 6.95 9.30 2.44
CA GLU A 13 5.81 8.66 1.79
C GLU A 13 6.03 7.16 1.66
N VAL A 14 4.96 6.38 1.79
CA VAL A 14 4.98 4.92 1.67
C VAL A 14 3.84 4.43 0.79
N LEU A 15 4.17 3.51 -0.11
CA LEU A 15 3.19 2.69 -0.82
C LEU A 15 2.87 1.44 -0.02
N VAL A 16 1.60 1.28 0.33
CA VAL A 16 1.07 0.10 1.01
C VAL A 16 0.08 -0.64 0.12
N VAL A 17 0.13 -1.96 0.18
CA VAL A 17 -0.79 -2.87 -0.50
C VAL A 17 -1.43 -3.82 0.49
N ASN A 18 -2.42 -4.58 0.06
CA ASN A 18 -2.86 -5.74 0.83
C ASN A 18 -1.79 -6.84 0.74
N LYS A 19 -1.50 -7.49 1.86
CA LYS A 19 -0.55 -8.61 1.92
C LYS A 19 -0.93 -9.75 0.98
N ASP A 20 -2.23 -9.96 0.78
CA ASP A 20 -2.74 -10.95 -0.17
C ASP A 20 -2.41 -10.60 -1.63
N ASP A 21 -2.10 -9.33 -1.95
CA ASP A 21 -1.74 -8.86 -3.29
C ASP A 21 -0.24 -9.03 -3.61
N ILE A 22 0.62 -9.21 -2.60
CA ILE A 22 2.07 -9.42 -2.75
C ILE A 22 2.43 -10.46 -3.83
N PRO A 23 1.85 -11.68 -3.86
CA PRO A 23 2.22 -12.70 -4.85
C PRO A 23 1.87 -12.31 -6.30
N PHE A 24 1.14 -11.23 -6.52
CA PHE A 24 0.74 -10.75 -7.84
C PHE A 24 1.61 -9.58 -8.34
N ILE A 25 2.36 -8.90 -7.47
CA ILE A 25 3.22 -7.78 -7.84
C ILE A 25 4.25 -8.20 -8.91
N GLY A 26 4.31 -7.45 -10.02
CA GLY A 26 5.31 -7.64 -11.07
C GLY A 26 5.07 -8.84 -12.01
N LYS A 27 3.92 -9.51 -11.93
CA LYS A 27 3.55 -10.58 -12.86
C LYS A 27 2.73 -10.02 -14.02
N GLU A 28 3.10 -10.33 -15.26
CA GLU A 28 2.40 -9.91 -16.50
C GLU A 28 0.92 -10.31 -16.60
N ARG A 29 0.42 -11.16 -15.69
CA ARG A 29 -0.99 -11.61 -15.63
C ARG A 29 -1.74 -11.10 -14.40
N ALA A 30 -1.10 -10.29 -13.57
CA ALA A 30 -1.74 -9.78 -12.37
C ALA A 30 -2.76 -8.71 -12.74
N ILE A 31 -3.99 -8.95 -12.28
CA ILE A 31 -5.01 -7.93 -12.05
C ILE A 31 -4.32 -6.75 -11.38
N ASP A 32 -4.57 -5.54 -11.87
CA ASP A 32 -3.95 -4.28 -11.44
C ASP A 32 -3.75 -4.24 -9.92
N VAL A 33 -2.53 -4.56 -9.45
CA VAL A 33 -2.24 -4.57 -8.02
C VAL A 33 -2.41 -3.14 -7.54
N LYS A 34 -3.32 -2.95 -6.60
CA LYS A 34 -3.63 -1.64 -6.10
C LYS A 34 -2.81 -1.31 -4.86
N CYS A 35 -2.40 -0.06 -4.75
CA CYS A 35 -1.67 0.48 -3.63
C CYS A 35 -2.27 1.80 -3.16
N ILE A 36 -2.00 2.16 -1.92
CA ILE A 36 -2.32 3.46 -1.36
C ILE A 36 -1.00 4.14 -0.99
N ASN A 37 -0.88 5.41 -1.34
CA ASN A 37 0.20 6.25 -0.87
C ASN A 37 -0.17 6.87 0.48
N VAL A 38 0.76 6.82 1.43
CA VAL A 38 0.58 7.40 2.75
C VAL A 38 1.76 8.29 3.06
N ASP A 39 1.50 9.58 3.29
CA ASP A 39 2.48 10.53 3.78
C ASP A 39 2.50 10.50 5.32
N LEU A 40 3.55 9.91 5.88
CA LEU A 40 3.72 9.79 7.34
C LEU A 40 4.01 11.14 8.02
N LYS A 41 4.57 12.10 7.29
CA LYS A 41 4.97 13.39 7.82
C LYS A 41 3.80 14.37 7.91
N HIS A 42 2.99 14.44 6.86
CA HIS A 42 1.82 15.32 6.81
C HIS A 42 0.53 14.63 7.29
N LYS A 43 0.59 13.31 7.56
CA LYS A 43 -0.55 12.48 7.98
C LYS A 43 -1.65 12.46 6.92
N GLU A 44 -1.24 12.32 5.67
CA GLU A 44 -2.16 12.29 4.53
C GLU A 44 -2.20 10.86 3.97
N ILE A 45 -3.40 10.42 3.58
CA ILE A 45 -3.63 9.13 2.94
C ILE A 45 -4.25 9.45 1.59
N ASP A 46 -3.53 9.12 0.53
CA ASP A 46 -3.99 9.28 -0.83
C ASP A 46 -5.01 8.20 -1.21
N PRO A 47 -5.82 8.44 -2.26
CA PRO A 47 -6.68 7.42 -2.82
C PRO A 47 -5.88 6.24 -3.40
N ILE A 48 -6.58 5.13 -3.62
CA ILE A 48 -6.03 3.93 -4.23
C ILE A 48 -5.53 4.22 -5.66
N THR A 49 -4.37 3.69 -6.00
CA THR A 49 -3.72 3.80 -7.32
C THR A 49 -3.15 2.44 -7.77
N GLU A 50 -2.75 2.32 -9.04
CA GLU A 50 -2.18 1.09 -9.62
C GLU A 50 -0.66 1.00 -9.41
N LEU A 51 -0.18 -0.03 -8.72
CA LEU A 51 1.22 -0.19 -8.33
C LEU A 51 2.19 -0.31 -9.54
N GLU A 52 1.78 -0.99 -10.62
CA GLU A 52 2.65 -1.26 -11.77
C GLU A 52 3.12 0.00 -12.52
N LYS A 53 2.33 1.07 -12.49
CA LYS A 53 2.74 2.37 -13.05
C LYS A 53 3.76 3.07 -12.16
N HIS A 54 3.76 2.78 -10.86
CA HIS A 54 4.59 3.50 -9.92
C HIS A 54 6.01 2.94 -9.79
N LEU A 55 6.25 1.63 -9.80
CA LEU A 55 7.59 1.11 -9.47
C LEU A 55 8.63 1.16 -10.61
N LYS A 56 8.23 1.05 -11.89
CA LYS A 56 9.20 0.95 -13.01
C LYS A 56 9.87 2.26 -13.42
N PHE A 57 9.32 3.41 -13.04
CA PHE A 57 9.76 4.73 -13.55
C PHE A 57 9.91 5.83 -12.49
N ASN A 58 9.69 5.54 -11.21
CA ASN A 58 9.69 6.56 -10.16
C ASN A 58 10.80 6.35 -9.12
N PRO A 59 11.12 7.38 -8.34
CA PRO A 59 12.17 7.35 -7.30
C PRO A 59 11.87 6.47 -6.08
N TRP A 60 10.85 5.60 -6.13
CA TRP A 60 10.47 4.74 -5.02
C TRP A 60 11.52 3.66 -4.77
N GLU A 61 11.91 3.50 -3.51
CA GLU A 61 12.82 2.46 -3.06
C GLU A 61 12.03 1.28 -2.48
N GLU A 62 12.29 0.06 -2.96
CA GLU A 62 11.68 -1.15 -2.41
C GLU A 62 12.03 -1.30 -0.92
N THR A 63 11.01 -1.59 -0.10
CA THR A 63 11.19 -1.76 1.33
C THR A 63 11.69 -3.17 1.65
N ASP A 64 12.74 -3.24 2.47
CA ASP A 64 13.22 -4.49 3.08
C ASP A 64 12.44 -4.86 4.37
N GLU A 65 12.72 -6.04 4.93
CA GLU A 65 11.99 -6.58 6.09
C GLU A 65 12.12 -5.69 7.35
N GLU A 66 13.29 -5.10 7.58
CA GLU A 66 13.52 -4.21 8.72
C GLU A 66 12.74 -2.90 8.53
N GLN A 67 12.80 -2.32 7.33
CA GLN A 67 12.06 -1.10 7.00
C GLN A 67 10.54 -1.30 7.09
N ARG A 68 10.01 -2.44 6.64
CA ARG A 68 8.57 -2.74 6.71
C ARG A 68 8.05 -2.67 8.14
N THR A 69 8.80 -3.23 9.09
CA THR A 69 8.41 -3.21 10.50
C THR A 69 8.38 -1.79 11.05
N SER A 70 9.40 -0.99 10.75
CA SER A 70 9.44 0.42 11.17
C SER A 70 8.33 1.26 10.55
N ILE A 71 7.99 1.02 9.29
CA ILE A 71 6.91 1.72 8.59
C ILE A 71 5.56 1.36 9.19
N LEU A 72 5.29 0.08 9.44
CA LEU A 72 4.03 -0.36 10.06
C LEU A 72 3.87 0.23 11.47
N GLN A 73 4.94 0.28 12.26
CA GLN A 73 4.94 0.94 13.56
C GLN A 73 4.68 2.45 13.43
N SER A 74 5.24 3.09 12.41
CA SER A 74 5.04 4.52 12.13
C SER A 74 3.60 4.80 11.72
N LEU A 75 2.99 3.97 10.87
CA LEU A 75 1.58 4.06 10.49
C LEU A 75 0.68 3.97 11.72
N ALA A 76 0.87 2.93 12.55
CA ALA A 76 0.10 2.74 13.79
C ALA A 76 0.29 3.84 14.83
N SER A 77 1.44 4.54 14.80
CA SER A 77 1.71 5.68 15.68
C SER A 77 1.18 7.01 15.13
N THR A 78 0.98 7.10 13.81
CA THR A 78 0.62 8.34 13.11
C THR A 78 -0.90 8.47 12.92
N PHE A 79 -1.54 7.34 12.59
CA PHE A 79 -2.95 7.23 12.30
C PHE A 79 -3.65 6.35 13.34
N SER A 80 -4.93 6.60 13.57
CA SER A 80 -5.73 5.73 14.43
C SER A 80 -6.06 4.42 13.70
N ASP A 81 -6.25 3.33 14.44
CA ASP A 81 -6.65 2.03 13.87
C ASP A 81 -7.88 2.15 12.94
N GLN A 82 -8.82 3.03 13.30
CA GLN A 82 -10.01 3.32 12.49
C GLN A 82 -9.65 4.00 11.16
N GLU A 83 -8.72 4.95 11.14
CA GLU A 83 -8.31 5.60 9.88
C GLU A 83 -7.54 4.64 8.98
N ILE A 84 -6.69 3.79 9.56
CA ILE A 84 -5.98 2.74 8.83
C ILE A 84 -6.99 1.76 8.23
N LEU A 85 -8.03 1.39 8.98
CA LEU A 85 -9.08 0.53 8.48
C LEU A 85 -9.84 1.20 7.32
N GLU A 86 -10.46 2.35 7.57
CA GLU A 86 -11.40 2.99 6.63
C GLU A 86 -10.71 3.60 5.40
N LYS A 87 -9.49 4.12 5.55
CA LYS A 87 -8.79 4.84 4.48
C LYS A 87 -7.71 4.01 3.80
N ILE A 88 -7.28 2.90 4.38
CA ILE A 88 -6.22 2.05 3.81
C ILE A 88 -6.72 0.63 3.54
N ILE A 89 -7.15 -0.09 4.58
CA ILE A 89 -7.46 -1.51 4.49
C ILE A 89 -8.73 -1.76 3.66
N GLU A 90 -9.84 -1.08 3.98
CA GLU A 90 -11.12 -1.23 3.27
C GLU A 90 -10.98 -0.93 1.77
N PRO A 91 -10.42 0.23 1.35
CA PRO A 91 -10.23 0.52 -0.05
C PRO A 91 -9.38 -0.54 -0.80
N LEU A 92 -8.30 -1.03 -0.18
CA LEU A 92 -7.49 -2.11 -0.77
C LEU A 92 -8.24 -3.45 -0.82
N ALA A 93 -9.10 -3.74 0.16
CA ALA A 93 -9.88 -4.96 0.22
C ALA A 93 -11.02 -4.99 -0.80
N GLU A 94 -11.73 -3.87 -1.00
CA GLU A 94 -12.79 -3.76 -2.01
C GLU A 94 -12.24 -3.90 -3.44
N SER A 95 -10.96 -3.58 -3.64
CA SER A 95 -10.31 -3.65 -4.95
C SER A 95 -10.09 -5.06 -5.49
N LEU A 96 -10.20 -6.09 -4.64
CA LEU A 96 -10.21 -7.50 -5.03
C LEU A 96 -11.57 -7.97 -5.56
N ILE A 97 -12.60 -7.11 -5.51
CA ILE A 97 -13.98 -7.43 -5.91
C ILE A 97 -14.42 -6.51 -7.05
N GLU A 98 -14.07 -6.87 -8.29
CA GLU A 98 -14.95 -6.93 -9.47
C GLU A 98 -14.08 -7.19 -10.72
N PRO A 99 -14.52 -8.12 -11.60
CA PRO A 99 -15.45 -7.65 -12.61
C PRO A 99 -16.86 -8.20 -12.35
N LYS A 100 -17.83 -7.28 -12.31
CA LYS A 100 -19.21 -7.62 -12.66
C LYS A 100 -19.27 -8.03 -14.14
N GLU A 101 -20.11 -9.05 -14.35
CA GLU A 101 -20.69 -9.62 -15.58
C GLU A 101 -19.87 -10.66 -16.35
#